data_AF-A0A1G2G325-F1
#
_entry.id   AF-A0A1G2G325-F1
#
_cell.length_a   1.000
_cell.length_b   1.000
_cell.length_c   1.000
_cell.angle_alpha   90.00
_cell.angle_beta   90.00
_cell.angle_gamma   90.00
#
_symmetry.space_group_name_H-M   'P 1'
#
loop_
_entity.id
_entity.type
_entity.pdbx_description
1 polymer ?
#
loop_
_entity_poly.entity_id
_entity_poly.type
_entity_poly.pdbx_seq_one_letter_code
_entity_poly.pdbx_strand_id
1 'polypeptide(L)'
;MTAIVGLETGNPKDHIMITPEALATYGDSAHLHTQELFTRNDILWPILMMSSNDATEAIARYYGRSNFITHMHGKAAQIGMSHSTWRDPSGISSGNISTTEDLFLLARHVNLFYPEIWEMTRTAQKVVTSSERLYTFHTFNNPRHHPGFVGGKNGHTSAAKDTLLYIFENSRKEKIAYIILGSPDAETDLEFLLNADQN
;
A
#
# COMPACT_ATOMS: atom_id res chain seq x y z
N MET A 1 -2.79 4.57 -2.20
CA MET A 1 -3.74 4.95 -3.27
C MET A 1 -4.30 3.74 -4.02
N THR A 2 -3.45 2.87 -4.58
CA THR A 2 -3.86 1.66 -5.32
C THR A 2 -4.87 0.77 -4.60
N ALA A 3 -4.70 0.50 -3.31
CA ALA A 3 -5.67 -0.30 -2.56
C ALA A 3 -7.07 0.32 -2.52
N ILE A 4 -7.18 1.65 -2.34
CA ILE A 4 -8.46 2.36 -2.35
C ILE A 4 -9.10 2.26 -3.73
N VAL A 5 -8.35 2.59 -4.78
CA VAL A 5 -8.86 2.51 -6.16
C VAL A 5 -9.23 1.08 -6.53
N GLY A 6 -8.44 0.09 -6.10
CA GLY A 6 -8.72 -1.33 -6.30
C GLY A 6 -10.01 -1.79 -5.61
N LEU A 7 -10.32 -1.26 -4.42
CA LEU A 7 -11.57 -1.55 -3.70
C LEU A 7 -12.79 -0.84 -4.30
N GLU A 8 -12.60 0.33 -4.91
CA GLU A 8 -13.66 1.13 -5.52
C GLU A 8 -13.93 0.77 -6.99
N THR A 9 -12.96 0.18 -7.67
CA THR A 9 -13.09 -0.19 -9.08
C THR A 9 -13.71 -1.58 -9.21
N GLY A 10 -14.57 -1.75 -10.23
CA GLY A 10 -15.09 -3.05 -10.63
C GLY A 10 -16.05 -3.69 -9.63
N ASN A 11 -16.26 -4.99 -9.79
CA ASN A 11 -17.07 -5.80 -8.89
C ASN A 11 -16.17 -6.48 -7.83
N PRO A 12 -16.59 -6.58 -6.56
CA PRO A 12 -15.88 -7.37 -5.55
C PRO A 12 -15.59 -8.84 -5.96
N LYS A 13 -16.36 -9.39 -6.90
CA LYS A 13 -16.20 -10.75 -7.45
C LYS A 13 -15.32 -10.82 -8.70
N ASP A 14 -14.70 -9.72 -9.11
CA ASP A 14 -13.81 -9.73 -10.26
C ASP A 14 -12.62 -10.66 -9.99
N HIS A 15 -12.30 -11.45 -11.02
CA HIS A 15 -11.21 -12.41 -11.02
C HIS A 15 -10.05 -11.84 -11.84
N ILE A 16 -9.04 -11.36 -11.13
CA ILE A 16 -7.86 -10.72 -11.70
C ILE A 16 -6.90 -11.80 -12.13
N MET A 17 -6.73 -11.92 -13.45
CA MET A 17 -5.78 -12.84 -14.05
C MET A 17 -4.36 -12.28 -14.00
N ILE A 18 -3.43 -13.08 -13.50
CA ILE A 18 -2.01 -12.75 -13.54
C ILE A 18 -1.48 -12.98 -14.96
N THR A 19 -0.95 -11.93 -15.57
CA THR A 19 -0.43 -11.98 -16.95
C THR A 19 1.10 -11.94 -16.97
N PRO A 20 1.76 -12.46 -18.03
CA PRO A 20 3.21 -12.35 -18.18
C PRO A 20 3.72 -10.90 -18.10
N GLU A 21 2.94 -9.94 -18.60
CA GLU A 21 3.30 -8.52 -18.57
C GLU A 21 3.27 -7.94 -17.15
N ALA A 22 2.36 -8.40 -16.28
CA ALA A 22 2.34 -8.00 -14.88
C ALA A 22 3.56 -8.58 -14.14
N LEU A 23 3.90 -9.84 -14.40
CA LEU A 23 5.07 -10.51 -13.81
C LEU A 23 6.41 -9.92 -14.28
N ALA A 24 6.46 -9.29 -15.45
CA ALA A 24 7.67 -8.64 -15.97
C ALA A 24 7.97 -7.29 -15.28
N THR A 25 7.15 -6.86 -14.32
CA THR A 25 7.34 -5.60 -13.59
C THR A 25 8.57 -5.69 -12.70
N TYR A 26 9.43 -4.67 -12.75
CA TYR A 26 10.63 -4.57 -11.93
C TYR A 26 10.31 -4.32 -10.44
N GLY A 27 11.21 -4.71 -9.53
CA GLY A 27 11.13 -4.46 -8.08
C GLY A 27 10.49 -5.60 -7.29
N ASP A 28 9.92 -5.26 -6.12
CA ASP A 28 9.34 -6.24 -5.19
C ASP A 28 8.22 -7.05 -5.86
N SER A 29 8.20 -8.35 -5.57
CA SER A 29 7.27 -9.30 -6.19
C SER A 29 6.74 -10.28 -5.16
N ALA A 30 5.49 -10.72 -5.34
CA ALA A 30 4.89 -11.81 -4.58
C ALA A 30 5.13 -13.18 -5.23
N HIS A 31 5.93 -13.24 -6.30
CA HIS A 31 6.26 -14.42 -7.08
C HIS A 31 4.99 -15.16 -7.53
N LEU A 32 4.02 -14.39 -8.03
CA LEU A 32 2.77 -14.93 -8.56
C LEU A 32 3.04 -15.69 -9.87
N HIS A 33 2.10 -16.56 -10.26
CA HIS A 33 2.23 -17.34 -11.49
C HIS A 33 1.18 -16.94 -12.52
N THR A 34 1.57 -17.02 -13.80
CA THR A 34 0.70 -16.67 -14.93
C THR A 34 -0.55 -17.53 -14.96
N GLN A 35 -1.64 -16.97 -15.51
CA GLN A 35 -2.98 -17.58 -15.65
C GLN A 35 -3.74 -17.83 -14.34
N GLU A 36 -3.12 -17.61 -13.19
CA GLU A 36 -3.84 -17.69 -11.92
C GLU A 36 -4.84 -16.55 -11.77
N LEU A 37 -5.97 -16.86 -11.14
CA LEU A 37 -6.99 -15.87 -10.81
C LEU A 37 -6.95 -15.57 -9.31
N PHE A 38 -6.88 -14.29 -8.97
CA PHE A 38 -7.11 -13.79 -7.63
C PHE A 38 -8.43 -13.04 -7.59
N THR A 39 -9.18 -13.15 -6.49
CA THR A 39 -10.27 -12.19 -6.28
C THR A 39 -9.68 -10.78 -6.10
N ARG A 40 -10.49 -9.77 -6.39
CA ARG A 40 -10.11 -8.36 -6.14
C ARG A 40 -9.60 -8.10 -4.73
N ASN A 41 -10.18 -8.75 -3.72
CA ASN A 41 -9.73 -8.56 -2.33
C ASN A 41 -8.46 -9.36 -2.03
N ASP A 42 -8.31 -10.54 -2.64
CA ASP A 42 -7.17 -11.42 -2.41
C ASP A 42 -5.86 -10.84 -2.96
N ILE A 43 -5.92 -10.18 -4.12
CA ILE A 43 -4.73 -9.55 -4.73
C ILE A 43 -4.21 -8.34 -3.92
N LEU A 44 -5.05 -7.73 -3.05
CA LEU A 44 -4.61 -6.61 -2.21
C LEU A 44 -3.66 -7.02 -1.10
N TRP A 45 -3.72 -8.28 -0.65
CA TRP A 45 -2.82 -8.80 0.38
C TRP A 45 -1.34 -8.72 -0.03
N PRO A 46 -0.89 -9.29 -1.17
CA PRO A 46 0.51 -9.16 -1.58
C PRO A 46 0.89 -7.70 -1.85
N ILE A 47 -0.03 -6.86 -2.36
CA ILE A 47 0.22 -5.42 -2.57
C ILE A 47 0.55 -4.72 -1.24
N LEU A 48 -0.26 -4.93 -0.22
CA LEU A 48 -0.15 -4.21 1.06
C LEU A 48 0.87 -4.82 2.03
N MET A 49 1.05 -6.15 1.99
CA MET A 49 2.00 -6.85 2.86
C MET A 49 3.40 -6.86 2.28
N MET A 50 3.55 -7.14 0.99
CA MET A 50 4.86 -7.40 0.37
C MET A 50 5.28 -6.30 -0.61
N SER A 51 4.53 -5.20 -0.70
CA SER A 51 4.82 -4.15 -1.68
C SER A 51 4.89 -4.66 -3.13
N SER A 52 4.17 -5.74 -3.42
CA SER A 52 4.31 -6.50 -4.67
C SER A 52 3.89 -5.68 -5.90
N ASN A 53 4.88 -5.36 -6.73
CA ASN A 53 4.70 -4.60 -7.96
C ASN A 53 3.97 -5.41 -9.03
N ASP A 54 4.23 -6.72 -9.10
CA ASP A 54 3.55 -7.64 -10.01
C ASP A 54 2.05 -7.76 -9.71
N ALA A 55 1.66 -7.92 -8.44
CA ALA A 55 0.25 -7.88 -8.04
C ALA A 55 -0.40 -6.52 -8.32
N THR A 56 0.35 -5.44 -8.07
CA THR A 56 -0.12 -4.07 -8.31
C THR A 56 -0.35 -3.79 -9.79
N GLU A 57 0.55 -4.23 -10.66
CA GLU A 57 0.36 -4.12 -12.12
C GLU A 57 -0.73 -5.06 -12.62
N ALA A 58 -0.91 -6.25 -12.04
CA ALA A 58 -2.00 -7.16 -12.39
C ALA A 58 -3.38 -6.50 -12.18
N ILE A 59 -3.65 -5.94 -10.98
CA ILE A 59 -4.93 -5.27 -10.71
C ILE A 59 -5.12 -4.01 -11.58
N ALA A 60 -4.06 -3.21 -11.77
CA ALA A 60 -4.16 -2.01 -12.58
C ALA A 60 -4.44 -2.33 -14.05
N ARG A 61 -3.78 -3.35 -14.61
CA ARG A 61 -3.97 -3.79 -16.00
C ARG A 61 -5.34 -4.39 -16.23
N TYR A 62 -5.85 -5.18 -15.28
CA TYR A 62 -7.19 -5.75 -15.36
C TYR A 62 -8.27 -4.69 -15.57
N TYR A 63 -8.18 -3.57 -14.84
CA TYR A 63 -9.10 -2.43 -15.00
C TYR A 63 -8.69 -1.41 -16.06
N GLY A 64 -7.68 -1.73 -16.88
CA GLY A 64 -7.05 -0.82 -17.83
C GLY A 64 -6.09 0.13 -17.13
N ARG A 65 -4.78 -0.13 -17.26
CA ARG A 65 -3.71 0.54 -16.49
C ARG A 65 -3.79 2.07 -16.52
N SER A 66 -4.00 2.66 -17.70
CA SER A 66 -4.12 4.12 -17.83
C SER A 66 -5.36 4.66 -17.12
N ASN A 67 -6.50 3.99 -17.25
CA ASN A 67 -7.74 4.36 -16.56
C ASN A 67 -7.59 4.20 -15.03
N PHE A 68 -6.90 3.16 -14.59
CA PHE A 68 -6.60 2.95 -13.17
C PHE A 68 -5.78 4.12 -12.60
N ILE A 69 -4.73 4.57 -13.30
CA ILE A 69 -3.95 5.75 -12.93
C ILE A 69 -4.80 7.03 -12.96
N THR A 70 -5.70 7.18 -13.93
CA THR A 70 -6.67 8.28 -13.96
C THR A 70 -7.58 8.26 -12.72
N HIS A 71 -8.07 7.09 -12.30
CA HIS A 71 -8.84 6.95 -11.06
C HIS A 71 -8.00 7.26 -9.81
N MET A 72 -6.71 6.93 -9.79
CA MET A 72 -5.81 7.32 -8.69
C MET A 72 -5.69 8.85 -8.56
N HIS A 73 -5.56 9.58 -9.67
CA HIS A 73 -5.57 11.04 -9.65
C HIS A 73 -6.95 11.60 -9.27
N GLY A 74 -8.03 11.03 -9.81
CA GLY A 74 -9.40 11.42 -9.46
C GLY A 74 -9.66 11.28 -7.96
N LYS A 75 -9.21 10.17 -7.36
CA LYS A 75 -9.28 9.94 -5.92
C LYS A 75 -8.44 10.93 -5.13
N ALA A 76 -7.19 11.18 -5.53
CA ALA A 76 -6.33 12.18 -4.91
C ALA A 76 -7.01 13.57 -4.90
N ALA A 77 -7.56 14.01 -6.03
CA ALA A 77 -8.30 15.27 -6.12
C ALA A 77 -9.54 15.28 -5.21
N GLN A 78 -10.31 14.18 -5.18
CA GLN A 78 -11.51 14.07 -4.35
C GLN A 78 -11.21 14.20 -2.85
N ILE A 79 -10.07 13.69 -2.39
CA ILE A 79 -9.69 13.72 -0.97
C ILE A 79 -8.75 14.88 -0.61
N GLY A 80 -8.49 15.78 -1.57
CA GLY A 80 -7.74 17.02 -1.38
C GLY A 80 -6.21 16.88 -1.46
N MET A 81 -5.69 15.79 -2.01
CA MET A 81 -4.25 15.58 -2.24
C MET A 81 -3.76 16.36 -3.46
N SER A 82 -3.73 17.69 -3.38
CA SER A 82 -3.46 18.58 -4.51
C SER A 82 -1.99 18.64 -4.95
N HIS A 83 -1.08 18.07 -4.16
CA HIS A 83 0.37 18.06 -4.42
C HIS A 83 0.88 16.65 -4.74
N SER A 84 -0.03 15.74 -5.09
CA SER A 84 0.28 14.35 -5.41
C SER A 84 0.11 14.04 -6.90
N THR A 85 1.00 13.22 -7.45
CA THR A 85 0.97 12.75 -8.84
C THR A 85 1.38 11.29 -8.91
N TRP A 86 0.68 10.50 -9.75
CA TRP A 86 0.93 9.07 -9.93
C TRP A 86 1.27 8.75 -11.39
N ARG A 87 2.49 8.28 -11.68
CA ARG A 87 2.93 7.78 -12.99
C ARG A 87 2.76 6.28 -13.15
N ASP A 88 2.69 5.56 -12.04
CA ASP A 88 2.42 4.13 -12.00
C ASP A 88 1.65 3.79 -10.71
N PRO A 89 1.08 2.58 -10.62
CA PRO A 89 0.29 2.19 -9.46
C PRO A 89 1.13 1.67 -8.27
N SER A 90 2.41 1.36 -8.43
CA SER A 90 3.19 0.63 -7.42
C SER A 90 4.12 1.50 -6.57
N GLY A 91 4.51 2.68 -7.05
CA GLY A 91 5.46 3.55 -6.36
C GLY A 91 6.84 3.62 -7.02
N ILE A 92 7.11 2.81 -8.05
CA ILE A 92 8.48 2.58 -8.55
C ILE A 92 9.02 3.73 -9.42
N SER A 93 8.16 4.46 -10.13
CA SER A 93 8.55 5.63 -10.90
C SER A 93 8.94 6.77 -9.97
N SER A 94 10.08 7.37 -10.26
CA SER A 94 10.49 8.64 -9.67
C SER A 94 9.55 9.81 -9.98
N GLY A 95 8.60 9.63 -10.91
CA GLY A 95 7.56 10.61 -11.17
C GLY A 95 6.34 10.50 -10.25
N ASN A 96 6.29 9.48 -9.38
CA ASN A 96 5.34 9.45 -8.28
C ASN A 96 5.80 10.45 -7.21
N ILE A 97 4.96 11.44 -6.92
CA ILE A 97 5.27 12.54 -5.99
C ILE A 97 4.09 12.71 -5.05
N SER A 98 4.36 13.00 -3.78
CA SER A 98 3.38 13.34 -2.76
C SER A 98 4.06 14.19 -1.68
N THR A 99 3.28 14.77 -0.77
CA THR A 99 3.78 15.42 0.46
C THR A 99 3.28 14.69 1.71
N THR A 100 3.83 15.05 2.88
CA THR A 100 3.36 14.54 4.17
C THR A 100 1.91 14.94 4.44
N GLU A 101 1.50 16.16 4.07
CA GLU A 101 0.12 16.64 4.21
C GLU A 101 -0.86 15.83 3.36
N ASP A 102 -0.52 15.60 2.09
CA ASP A 102 -1.35 14.80 1.19
C ASP A 102 -1.46 13.34 1.68
N LEU A 103 -0.35 12.76 2.15
CA LEU A 103 -0.35 11.41 2.73
C LEU A 103 -1.15 11.35 4.03
N PHE A 104 -1.19 12.42 4.83
CA PHE A 104 -2.06 12.50 5.99
C PHE A 104 -3.55 12.51 5.59
N LEU A 105 -3.92 13.22 4.52
CA LEU A 105 -5.28 13.19 3.98
C LEU A 105 -5.65 11.78 3.49
N LEU A 106 -4.73 11.09 2.80
CA LEU A 106 -4.88 9.70 2.41
C LEU A 106 -5.10 8.80 3.62
N ALA A 107 -4.26 8.91 4.65
CA ALA A 107 -4.35 8.12 5.87
C ALA A 107 -5.68 8.35 6.60
N ARG A 108 -6.09 9.61 6.72
CA ARG A 108 -7.39 9.99 7.30
C ARG A 108 -8.54 9.37 6.52
N HIS A 109 -8.49 9.39 5.19
CA HIS A 109 -9.52 8.78 4.35
C HIS A 109 -9.60 7.27 4.54
N VAL A 110 -8.45 6.58 4.55
CA VAL A 110 -8.38 5.14 4.83
C VAL A 110 -8.95 4.83 6.22
N ASN A 111 -8.58 5.59 7.24
CA ASN A 111 -9.08 5.38 8.61
C ASN A 111 -10.61 5.52 8.74
N LEU A 112 -11.24 6.39 7.94
CA LEU A 112 -12.68 6.64 7.99
C LEU A 112 -13.49 5.64 7.15
N PHE A 113 -12.96 5.23 5.99
CA PHE A 113 -13.75 4.51 4.98
C PHE A 113 -13.22 3.12 4.64
N TYR A 114 -11.94 2.84 4.89
CA TYR A 114 -11.27 1.59 4.52
C TYR A 114 -10.37 1.04 5.65
N PRO A 115 -10.88 0.88 6.88
CA PRO A 115 -10.08 0.40 8.01
C PRO A 115 -9.45 -0.98 7.77
N GLU A 116 -10.02 -1.80 6.88
CA GLU A 116 -9.47 -3.09 6.45
C GLU A 116 -8.07 -2.98 5.82
N ILE A 117 -7.69 -1.83 5.25
CA ILE A 117 -6.33 -1.60 4.74
C ILE A 117 -5.32 -1.60 5.90
N TRP A 118 -5.68 -1.05 7.06
CA TRP A 118 -4.83 -1.09 8.25
C TRP A 118 -4.71 -2.51 8.79
N GLU A 119 -5.80 -3.28 8.76
CA GLU A 119 -5.77 -4.70 9.11
C GLU A 119 -4.83 -5.49 8.20
N MET A 120 -4.94 -5.32 6.87
CA MET A 120 -4.09 -6.01 5.89
C MET A 120 -2.61 -5.68 6.10
N THR A 121 -2.29 -4.41 6.31
CA THR A 121 -0.90 -3.96 6.48
C THR A 121 -0.27 -4.39 7.81
N ARG A 122 -1.06 -4.50 8.89
CA ARG A 122 -0.62 -4.97 10.21
C ARG A 122 -0.49 -6.49 10.29
N THR A 123 -1.24 -7.23 9.49
CA THR A 123 -1.27 -8.69 9.52
C THR A 123 0.13 -9.27 9.28
N ALA A 124 0.63 -10.08 10.22
CA ALA A 124 1.98 -10.63 10.13
C ALA A 124 2.13 -11.66 8.99
N GLN A 125 1.11 -12.49 8.82
CA GLN A 125 1.06 -13.54 7.81
C GLN A 125 -0.38 -13.72 7.35
N LYS A 126 -0.57 -13.91 6.04
CA LYS A 126 -1.87 -14.24 5.45
C LYS A 126 -1.74 -15.41 4.50
N VAL A 127 -2.63 -16.38 4.64
CA VAL A 127 -2.84 -17.42 3.63
C VAL A 127 -3.93 -16.96 2.67
N VAL A 128 -3.64 -17.00 1.37
CA VAL A 128 -4.54 -16.63 0.27
C VAL A 128 -4.56 -17.78 -0.74
N THR A 129 -5.71 -18.07 -1.33
CA THR A 129 -5.84 -19.12 -2.37
C THR A 129 -6.15 -18.45 -3.70
N SER A 130 -5.28 -18.64 -4.71
CA SER A 130 -5.61 -18.34 -6.11
C SER A 130 -6.47 -19.46 -6.70
N SER A 131 -6.86 -19.35 -7.98
CA SER A 131 -7.56 -20.46 -8.66
C SER A 131 -6.78 -21.78 -8.66
N GLU A 132 -5.44 -21.72 -8.57
CA GLU A 132 -4.57 -22.88 -8.74
C GLU A 132 -3.83 -23.31 -7.47
N ARG A 133 -3.49 -22.37 -6.56
CA ARG A 133 -2.64 -22.69 -5.39
C ARG A 133 -2.82 -21.79 -4.18
N LEU A 134 -2.29 -22.27 -3.06
CA LEU A 134 -2.17 -21.53 -1.80
C LEU A 134 -0.87 -20.69 -1.78
N TYR A 135 -0.99 -19.45 -1.33
CA TYR A 135 0.11 -18.53 -1.04
C TYR A 135 0.11 -18.20 0.44
N THR A 136 1.31 -18.06 1.00
CA THR A 136 1.51 -17.51 2.34
C THR A 136 2.33 -16.23 2.22
N PHE A 137 1.68 -15.08 2.41
CA PHE A 137 2.33 -13.79 2.36
C PHE A 137 2.78 -13.36 3.76
N HIS A 138 3.96 -12.75 3.84
CA HIS A 138 4.53 -12.21 5.07
C HIS A 138 4.74 -10.71 4.91
N THR A 139 4.37 -9.93 5.93
CA THR A 139 4.44 -8.46 5.84
C THR A 139 5.87 -7.94 5.94
N PHE A 140 6.19 -6.95 5.09
CA PHE A 140 7.41 -6.16 5.14
C PHE A 140 7.26 -4.92 6.05
N ASN A 141 6.06 -4.67 6.56
CA ASN A 141 5.81 -3.52 7.42
C ASN A 141 6.33 -3.83 8.85
N ASN A 142 7.37 -3.12 9.24
CA ASN A 142 7.96 -3.12 10.58
C ASN A 142 7.71 -1.72 11.17
N PRO A 143 7.02 -1.54 12.32
CA PRO A 143 7.16 -2.35 13.54
C PRO A 143 5.87 -3.05 13.97
N ARG A 144 5.47 -4.12 13.24
CA ARG A 144 4.23 -4.88 13.51
C ARG A 144 4.06 -5.40 14.95
N HIS A 145 5.15 -5.53 15.70
CA HIS A 145 5.16 -6.03 17.08
C HIS A 145 4.92 -4.93 18.11
N HIS A 146 4.99 -3.65 17.72
CA HIS A 146 4.72 -2.56 18.64
C HIS A 146 3.24 -2.56 19.03
N PRO A 147 2.88 -2.53 20.33
CA PRO A 147 1.51 -2.72 20.79
C PRO A 147 0.54 -1.64 20.30
N GLY A 148 1.06 -0.42 20.07
CA GLY A 148 0.29 0.68 19.49
C GLY A 148 0.15 0.64 17.97
N PHE A 149 0.86 -0.23 17.24
CA PHE A 149 0.86 -0.19 15.78
C PHE A 149 -0.51 -0.63 15.22
N VAL A 150 -1.17 0.27 14.50
CA VAL A 150 -2.49 0.04 13.88
C VAL A 150 -2.34 -0.51 12.45
N GLY A 151 -1.34 -0.03 11.72
CA GLY A 151 -1.07 -0.41 10.34
C GLY A 151 -0.33 0.68 9.57
N GLY A 152 -0.01 0.39 8.32
CA GLY A 152 0.59 1.35 7.40
C GLY A 152 1.64 0.72 6.48
N LYS A 153 2.38 1.54 5.73
CA LYS A 153 3.22 1.06 4.64
C LYS A 153 4.56 1.79 4.59
N ASN A 154 5.63 1.03 4.39
CA ASN A 154 6.96 1.53 4.03
C ASN A 154 7.19 1.50 2.50
N GLY A 155 8.21 2.21 2.04
CA GLY A 155 8.65 2.17 0.66
C GLY A 155 10.07 2.67 0.51
N HIS A 156 10.78 2.14 -0.49
CA HIS A 156 12.14 2.53 -0.81
C HIS A 156 12.33 2.62 -2.33
N THR A 157 12.94 3.71 -2.78
CA THR A 157 13.56 3.78 -4.12
C THR A 157 14.83 4.63 -4.02
N SER A 158 15.74 4.50 -5.00
CA SER A 158 16.93 5.35 -5.03
C SER A 158 16.62 6.86 -5.11
N ALA A 159 15.47 7.22 -5.70
CA ALA A 159 15.04 8.62 -5.82
C ALA A 159 14.34 9.14 -4.56
N ALA A 160 13.49 8.33 -3.93
CA ALA A 160 12.70 8.71 -2.76
C ALA A 160 13.39 8.43 -1.43
N LYS A 161 14.48 7.65 -1.43
CA LYS A 161 15.09 7.01 -0.25
C LYS A 161 14.04 6.26 0.57
N ASP A 162 14.22 6.16 1.89
CA ASP A 162 13.25 5.52 2.75
C ASP A 162 12.05 6.44 3.01
N THR A 163 10.88 5.83 2.92
CA THR A 163 9.59 6.47 3.16
C THR A 163 8.72 5.57 4.02
N LEU A 164 7.89 6.16 4.88
CA LEU A 164 6.85 5.43 5.59
C LEU A 164 5.63 6.30 5.87
N LEU A 165 4.49 5.63 6.00
CA LEU A 165 3.25 6.15 6.54
C LEU A 165 2.72 5.08 7.50
N TYR A 166 2.81 5.35 8.80
CA TYR A 166 2.34 4.44 9.83
C TYR A 166 1.35 5.12 10.78
N ILE A 167 0.35 4.35 11.20
CA ILE A 167 -0.62 4.75 12.21
C ILE A 167 -0.32 4.02 13.50
N PHE A 168 -0.23 4.76 14.60
CA PHE A 168 -0.17 4.21 15.95
C PHE A 168 -1.33 4.74 16.78
N GLU A 169 -1.78 3.93 17.73
CA GLU A 169 -2.72 4.31 18.77
C GLU A 169 -1.95 4.53 20.08
N ASN A 170 -2.11 5.71 20.68
CA ASN A 170 -1.48 6.04 21.96
C ASN A 170 -2.28 5.49 23.16
N SER A 171 -1.78 5.70 24.37
CA SER A 171 -2.43 5.27 25.62
C SER A 171 -3.82 5.90 25.85
N ARG A 172 -4.10 7.05 25.24
CA ARG A 172 -5.39 7.76 25.27
C ARG A 172 -6.36 7.29 24.18
N LYS A 173 -6.03 6.25 23.41
CA LYS A 173 -6.83 5.74 22.28
C LYS A 173 -6.94 6.72 21.12
N GLU A 174 -5.98 7.63 21.00
CA GLU A 174 -5.88 8.55 19.87
C GLU A 174 -4.98 7.95 18.80
N LYS A 175 -5.43 8.00 17.54
CA LYS A 175 -4.64 7.55 16.39
C LYS A 175 -3.75 8.68 15.90
N ILE A 176 -2.45 8.43 15.82
CA ILE A 176 -1.40 9.35 15.37
C ILE A 176 -0.80 8.80 14.08
N ALA A 177 -0.60 9.66 13.09
CA ALA A 177 0.05 9.32 11.83
C ALA A 177 1.51 9.80 11.85
N TYR A 178 2.45 8.88 11.64
CA TYR A 178 3.86 9.16 11.43
C TYR A 178 4.16 9.02 9.94
N ILE A 179 4.64 10.10 9.32
CA ILE A 179 4.89 10.17 7.88
C ILE A 179 6.30 10.72 7.69
N ILE A 180 7.16 9.90 7.10
CA ILE A 180 8.58 10.21 6.86
C ILE A 180 8.86 10.02 5.38
N LEU A 181 9.49 11.01 4.76
CA LEU A 181 9.82 11.01 3.33
C LEU A 181 11.27 11.43 3.13
N GLY A 182 12.01 10.78 2.22
CA GLY A 182 13.36 11.20 1.87
C GLY A 182 14.41 10.90 2.94
N SER A 183 14.14 9.98 3.87
CA SER A 183 15.06 9.66 4.96
C SER A 183 16.15 8.70 4.50
N PRO A 184 17.41 8.86 4.97
CA PRO A 184 18.43 7.83 4.80
C PRO A 184 18.19 6.58 5.67
N ASP A 185 17.38 6.69 6.73
CA ASP A 185 17.00 5.60 7.65
C ASP A 185 15.67 5.96 8.34
N ALA A 186 14.56 5.61 7.69
CA ALA A 186 13.23 5.97 8.21
C ALA A 186 12.84 5.16 9.47
N GLU A 187 13.46 4.00 9.72
CA GLU A 187 13.18 3.20 10.92
C GLU A 187 13.76 3.88 12.16
N THR A 188 15.01 4.34 12.10
CA THR A 188 15.62 5.10 13.21
C THR A 188 14.87 6.42 13.46
N ASP A 189 14.48 7.14 12.41
CA ASP A 189 13.69 8.37 12.55
C ASP A 189 12.33 8.10 13.21
N LEU A 190 11.67 7.00 12.86
CA LEU A 190 10.42 6.58 13.49
C LEU A 190 10.59 6.28 14.97
N GLU A 191 11.65 5.54 15.35
CA GLU A 191 11.93 5.25 16.76
C GLU A 191 12.14 6.53 17.57
N PHE A 192 12.85 7.52 17.01
CA PHE A 192 13.01 8.82 17.65
C PHE A 192 11.66 9.53 17.87
N LEU A 193 10.79 9.56 16.86
CA LEU A 193 9.47 10.19 16.96
C LEU A 193 8.56 9.47 17.96
N LEU A 194 8.55 8.14 17.97
CA LEU A 194 7.76 7.35 18.92
C LEU A 194 8.20 7.59 20.37
N ASN A 195 9.50 7.73 20.61
CA ASN A 195 10.04 8.03 21.94
C ASN A 195 9.74 9.48 22.37
N ALA A 196 9.71 10.42 21.44
CA ALA A 196 9.37 11.82 21.73
C ALA A 196 7.90 11.96 22.19
N ASP A 197 6.97 11.20 21.60
CA ASP A 197 5.54 11.27 21.92
C ASP A 197 5.15 10.58 23.25
N GLN A 198 6.08 9.85 23.88
CA GLN A 198 5.86 9.25 25.20
C GLN A 198 6.16 10.20 26.38
N ASN A 199 6.81 11.34 26.12
CA ASN A 199 7.17 12.35 27.13
C ASN A 199 6.22 13.55 27.11
#